data_AF-A0A6N8UTG0-F1
#
_entry.id   AF-A0A6N8UTG0-F1
#
_cell.length_a   1.000
_cell.length_b   1.000
_cell.length_c   1.000
_cell.angle_alpha   90.00
_cell.angle_beta   90.00
_cell.angle_gamma   90.00
#
_symmetry.space_group_name_H-M   'P 1'
#
loop_
_entity.id
_entity.type
_entity.pdbx_description
1 polymer ?
#
loop_
_entity_poly.entity_id
_entity_poly.type
_entity_poly.pdbx_seq_one_letter_code
_entity_poly.pdbx_strand_id
1 'polypeptide(L)'
;MLYDATDPDATRAAEAFGRARSDSGGLQWSVQTEEGRWERAPSSAEGAPPAAAATEVPEADEPATDDAAVSQSGDDGPPRREPASVERTLSIIKPDATQANVTGSIVARLEESGLRVVAQRRLRLTRAAAEGFYAEHQERPFFQSLCDFMTSGPVVVQVLEGEDAIMRNRQVMGATDPGDADPGTLRKDFGSSIEQNAIHGSDSPASAAREIVYFFSALDIVG
;
A
#
# COMPACT_ATOMS: atom_id res chain seq x y z
N MET A 1 -26.03 -24.31 14.09
CA MET A 1 -26.41 -24.29 12.67
C MET A 1 -25.14 -24.50 11.88
N LEU A 2 -24.96 -25.70 11.32
CA LEU A 2 -23.77 -26.13 10.59
C LEU A 2 -23.94 -25.68 9.13
N TYR A 3 -22.91 -25.05 8.55
CA TYR A 3 -22.87 -24.69 7.14
C TYR A 3 -22.61 -25.94 6.28
N ASP A 4 -23.47 -26.16 5.30
CA ASP A 4 -23.37 -27.24 4.31
C ASP A 4 -22.50 -26.76 3.14
N ALA A 5 -21.37 -27.43 2.91
CA ALA A 5 -20.40 -27.11 1.87
C ALA A 5 -20.74 -27.71 0.49
N THR A 6 -22.01 -28.05 0.24
CA THR A 6 -22.48 -28.57 -1.05
C THR A 6 -23.37 -27.61 -1.83
N ASP A 7 -23.48 -26.34 -1.41
CA ASP A 7 -24.20 -25.31 -2.16
C ASP A 7 -23.42 -24.89 -3.43
N PRO A 8 -23.93 -25.20 -4.64
CA PRO A 8 -23.27 -24.84 -5.90
C PRO A 8 -23.32 -23.34 -6.20
N ASP A 9 -24.18 -22.55 -5.54
CA ASP A 9 -24.25 -21.10 -5.74
C ASP A 9 -23.16 -20.34 -4.96
N ALA A 10 -22.62 -20.92 -3.89
CA ALA A 10 -21.49 -20.34 -3.14
C ALA A 10 -20.16 -20.40 -3.92
N THR A 11 -20.08 -21.21 -4.97
CA THR A 11 -18.87 -21.35 -5.82
C THR A 11 -18.89 -20.41 -7.03
N ARG A 12 -20.01 -19.71 -7.29
CA ARG A 12 -20.18 -18.87 -8.50
C ARG A 12 -19.75 -17.42 -8.34
N ALA A 13 -19.35 -16.98 -7.15
CA ALA A 13 -18.93 -15.60 -6.89
C ALA A 13 -17.41 -15.35 -7.03
N ALA A 14 -16.59 -16.36 -7.31
CA ALA A 14 -15.12 -16.24 -7.27
C ALA A 14 -14.39 -16.26 -8.63
N GLU A 15 -15.07 -16.43 -9.78
CA GLU A 15 -14.41 -16.60 -11.09
C GLU A 15 -14.79 -15.56 -12.15
N ALA A 16 -14.87 -14.27 -11.79
CA ALA A 16 -15.15 -13.21 -12.77
C ALA A 16 -14.36 -11.91 -12.53
N PHE A 17 -13.03 -11.98 -12.47
CA PHE A 17 -12.19 -10.77 -12.53
C PHE A 17 -11.77 -10.49 -13.97
N GLY A 18 -12.51 -9.59 -14.62
CA GLY A 18 -12.21 -9.08 -15.96
C GLY A 18 -10.87 -8.35 -16.04
N ARG A 19 -10.24 -8.35 -17.22
CA ARG A 19 -9.05 -7.55 -17.50
C ARG A 19 -9.45 -6.24 -18.18
N ALA A 20 -8.99 -5.11 -17.64
CA ALA A 20 -8.96 -3.85 -18.37
C ALA A 20 -7.79 -3.85 -19.37
N ARG A 21 -8.05 -3.48 -20.63
CA ARG A 21 -7.02 -3.09 -21.59
C ARG A 21 -7.21 -1.61 -21.90
N SER A 22 -6.12 -0.85 -21.89
CA SER A 22 -6.12 0.53 -22.37
C SER A 22 -5.90 0.52 -23.88
N ASP A 23 -6.79 1.17 -24.62
CA ASP A 23 -6.53 1.64 -25.98
C ASP A 23 -6.71 3.16 -26.04
N SER A 24 -6.37 3.77 -27.17
CA SER A 24 -6.36 5.21 -27.37
C SER A 24 -7.76 5.87 -27.35
N GLY A 25 -8.82 5.14 -26.97
CA GLY A 25 -10.19 5.63 -26.90
C GLY A 25 -10.91 5.45 -25.56
N GLY A 26 -10.25 4.88 -24.53
CA GLY A 26 -10.83 4.71 -23.19
C GLY A 26 -10.66 3.31 -22.60
N LEU A 27 -11.29 3.05 -21.45
CA LEU A 27 -11.27 1.74 -20.79
C LEU A 27 -12.40 0.87 -21.34
N GLN A 28 -12.04 -0.22 -22.02
CA GLN A 28 -13.01 -1.21 -22.51
C GLN A 28 -13.00 -2.48 -21.64
N TRP A 29 -14.16 -2.81 -21.07
CA TRP A 29 -14.36 -4.03 -20.29
C TRP A 29 -14.75 -5.20 -21.18
N SER A 30 -14.15 -6.36 -20.94
CA SER A 30 -14.51 -7.62 -21.60
C SER A 30 -14.80 -8.68 -20.56
N VAL A 31 -15.79 -9.53 -20.86
CA VAL A 31 -16.18 -10.68 -20.03
C VAL A 31 -15.86 -11.97 -20.78
N GLN A 32 -15.58 -13.04 -20.03
CA GLN A 32 -15.35 -14.36 -20.61
C GLN A 32 -16.70 -15.11 -20.66
N THR A 33 -17.04 -15.61 -21.84
CA THR A 33 -18.23 -16.46 -22.05
C THR A 33 -18.00 -17.86 -21.47
N GLU A 34 -19.08 -18.63 -21.30
CA GLU A 34 -19.02 -20.03 -20.82
C GLU A 34 -18.18 -20.94 -21.74
N GLU A 35 -17.96 -20.54 -23.00
CA GLU A 35 -17.10 -21.22 -23.98
C GLU A 35 -15.63 -20.73 -23.95
N GLY A 36 -15.26 -19.88 -22.98
CA GLY A 36 -13.91 -19.37 -22.80
C GLY A 36 -13.51 -18.22 -23.74
N ARG A 37 -14.44 -17.72 -24.56
CA ARG A 37 -14.21 -16.59 -25.49
C ARG A 37 -14.40 -15.24 -24.81
N TRP A 38 -13.51 -14.29 -25.11
CA TRP A 38 -13.60 -12.91 -24.60
C TRP A 38 -14.46 -12.05 -25.50
N GLU A 39 -15.49 -11.42 -24.92
CA GLU A 39 -16.42 -10.55 -25.64
C GLU A 39 -16.63 -9.22 -24.92
N ARG A 40 -17.03 -8.19 -25.68
CA ARG A 40 -17.28 -6.84 -25.17
C ARG A 40 -18.44 -6.88 -24.18
N ALA A 41 -18.25 -6.33 -22.99
CA ALA A 41 -19.32 -6.27 -21.99
C ALA A 41 -20.51 -5.45 -22.53
N PRO A 42 -21.77 -5.91 -22.35
CA PRO A 42 -22.95 -5.15 -22.76
C PRO A 42 -23.05 -3.84 -21.98
N SER A 43 -23.51 -2.76 -22.63
CA SER A 43 -23.54 -1.40 -22.06
C SER A 43 -24.59 -1.19 -20.97
N SER A 44 -25.39 -2.20 -20.66
CA SER A 44 -26.49 -2.14 -19.70
C SER A 44 -26.54 -3.44 -18.90
N ALA A 45 -25.64 -3.57 -17.93
CA ALA A 45 -25.73 -4.56 -16.87
C ALA A 45 -25.91 -3.82 -15.54
N GLU A 46 -27.05 -4.04 -14.88
CA GLU A 46 -27.24 -3.69 -13.48
C GLU A 46 -26.11 -4.33 -12.64
N GLY A 47 -25.39 -3.51 -11.86
CA GLY A 47 -24.29 -3.98 -11.00
C GLY A 47 -22.90 -3.39 -11.28
N ALA A 48 -22.73 -2.50 -12.25
CA ALA A 48 -21.50 -1.70 -12.37
C ALA A 48 -21.45 -0.62 -11.26
N PRO A 49 -20.31 -0.39 -10.57
CA PRO A 49 -20.17 0.77 -9.70
C PRO A 49 -20.33 2.05 -10.53
N PRO A 50 -21.00 3.10 -10.02
CA PRO A 50 -21.20 4.32 -10.78
C PRO A 50 -19.84 4.92 -11.16
N ALA A 51 -19.62 5.06 -12.47
CA ALA A 51 -18.55 5.89 -12.99
C ALA A 51 -18.74 7.29 -12.40
N ALA A 52 -17.73 7.80 -11.70
CA ALA A 52 -17.70 9.17 -11.21
C ALA A 52 -17.92 10.09 -12.43
N ALA A 53 -19.11 10.70 -12.49
CA ALA A 53 -19.42 11.70 -13.47
C ALA A 53 -18.45 12.87 -13.28
N ALA A 54 -17.67 13.15 -14.31
CA ALA A 54 -16.99 14.42 -14.46
C ALA A 54 -18.04 15.52 -14.54
N THR A 55 -18.25 16.24 -13.45
CA THR A 55 -18.97 17.52 -13.48
C THR A 55 -18.03 18.57 -14.05
N GLU A 56 -18.36 19.02 -15.26
CA GLU A 56 -17.83 20.22 -15.90
C GLU A 56 -18.08 21.43 -15.00
N VAL A 57 -17.01 22.17 -14.70
CA VAL A 57 -17.07 23.44 -14.00
C VAL A 57 -17.45 24.51 -15.04
N PRO A 58 -18.50 25.32 -14.83
CA PRO A 58 -18.81 26.38 -15.77
C PRO A 58 -17.76 27.50 -15.71
N GLU A 59 -17.31 27.90 -16.89
CA GLU A 59 -16.42 29.02 -17.18
C GLU A 59 -17.07 30.31 -16.65
N ALA A 60 -16.41 30.98 -15.70
CA ALA A 60 -16.86 32.25 -15.15
C ALA A 60 -16.24 33.40 -15.96
N ASP A 61 -17.11 34.24 -16.53
CA ASP A 61 -16.79 35.52 -17.17
C ASP A 61 -15.89 36.39 -16.26
N GLU A 62 -14.73 36.79 -16.77
CA GLU A 62 -13.94 37.88 -16.19
C GLU A 62 -14.51 39.24 -16.58
N PRO A 63 -14.78 40.16 -15.64
CA PRO A 63 -14.83 41.58 -15.97
C PRO A 63 -13.46 42.22 -15.76
N ALA A 64 -13.01 42.93 -16.78
CA ALA A 64 -11.82 43.77 -16.76
C ALA A 64 -11.99 45.04 -15.91
N THR A 65 -10.82 45.61 -15.56
CA THR A 65 -10.52 46.95 -15.00
C THR A 65 -10.73 47.08 -13.48
N ASP A 66 -9.86 47.74 -12.70
CA ASP A 66 -9.12 48.97 -12.97
C ASP A 66 -7.87 49.08 -12.05
N ASP A 67 -6.88 49.87 -12.48
CA ASP A 67 -5.63 50.16 -11.79
C ASP A 67 -5.86 50.91 -10.46
N ALA A 68 -5.42 50.33 -9.34
CA ALA A 68 -5.11 51.09 -8.13
C ALA A 68 -4.04 50.39 -7.29
N ALA A 69 -2.84 50.97 -7.31
CA ALA A 69 -1.72 50.58 -6.47
C ALA A 69 -2.11 50.67 -4.98
N VAL A 70 -2.29 49.51 -4.35
CA VAL A 70 -2.29 49.38 -2.89
C VAL A 70 -0.95 48.80 -2.48
N SER A 71 -0.12 49.64 -1.88
CA SER A 71 1.11 49.25 -1.20
C SER A 71 0.78 48.31 -0.04
N GLN A 72 0.97 47.00 -0.23
CA GLN A 72 0.97 46.03 0.86
C GLN A 72 2.38 45.97 1.44
N SER A 73 2.52 46.55 2.63
CA SER A 73 3.63 46.31 3.54
C SER A 73 3.78 44.81 3.79
N GLY A 74 4.98 44.28 3.58
CA GLY A 74 5.30 42.87 3.76
C GLY A 74 4.96 42.36 5.16
N ASP A 75 4.02 41.43 5.21
CA ASP A 75 3.85 40.48 6.31
C ASP A 75 4.89 39.36 6.13
N ASP A 76 6.15 39.63 6.47
CA ASP A 76 7.23 38.62 6.57
C ASP A 76 7.06 37.78 7.85
N GLY A 77 5.85 37.27 8.08
CA GLY A 77 5.64 36.19 9.04
C GLY A 77 6.35 34.93 8.56
N PRO A 78 6.96 34.11 9.45
CA PRO A 78 7.55 32.84 9.04
C PRO A 78 6.51 32.02 8.27
N PRO A 79 6.91 31.28 7.21
CA PRO A 79 5.96 30.54 6.40
C PRO A 79 5.10 29.67 7.32
N ARG A 80 3.77 29.83 7.23
CA ARG A 80 2.84 28.95 7.95
C ARG A 80 3.17 27.54 7.51
N ARG A 81 3.56 26.69 8.46
CA ARG A 81 3.79 25.27 8.22
C ARG A 81 2.49 24.73 7.64
N GLU A 82 2.51 24.35 6.36
CA GLU A 82 1.42 23.62 5.71
C GLU A 82 0.96 22.51 6.67
N PRO A 83 -0.36 22.30 6.86
CA PRO A 83 -0.83 21.25 7.74
C PRO A 83 -0.21 19.94 7.26
N ALA A 84 0.56 19.28 8.12
CA ALA A 84 1.30 18.09 7.76
C ALA A 84 0.32 17.05 7.21
N SER A 85 0.46 16.72 5.92
CA SER A 85 -0.41 15.76 5.27
C SER A 85 -0.20 14.40 5.94
N VAL A 86 -1.28 13.81 6.44
CA VAL A 86 -1.27 12.46 6.98
C VAL A 86 -0.87 11.48 5.86
N GLU A 87 0.30 10.86 5.99
CA GLU A 87 0.84 9.90 5.03
C GLU A 87 0.66 8.48 5.57
N ARG A 88 0.50 7.50 4.66
CA ARG A 88 0.46 6.08 5.00
C ARG A 88 1.59 5.32 4.31
N THR A 89 2.12 4.32 5.00
CA THR A 89 3.16 3.42 4.48
C THR A 89 2.86 1.97 4.86
N LEU A 90 3.34 1.02 4.05
CA LEU A 90 3.34 -0.38 4.44
C LEU A 90 4.56 -0.67 5.32
N SER A 91 4.38 -1.52 6.33
CA SER A 91 5.47 -2.17 7.05
C SER A 91 5.20 -3.67 7.16
N ILE A 92 6.26 -4.48 7.04
CA ILE A 92 6.18 -5.94 7.25
C ILE A 92 7.24 -6.35 8.26
N ILE A 93 6.82 -6.91 9.38
CA ILE A 93 7.69 -7.61 10.33
C ILE A 93 7.92 -9.03 9.79
N LYS A 94 9.18 -9.31 9.45
CA LYS A 94 9.62 -10.49 8.69
C LYS A 94 9.70 -11.76 9.55
N PRO A 95 9.84 -12.95 8.93
CA PRO A 95 9.77 -14.23 9.66
C PRO A 95 10.83 -14.41 10.75
N ASP A 96 12.03 -13.87 10.58
CA ASP A 96 13.08 -13.85 11.60
C ASP A 96 12.62 -13.12 12.88
N ALA A 97 12.03 -11.94 12.73
CA ALA A 97 11.54 -11.15 13.87
C ALA A 97 10.30 -11.76 14.53
N THR A 98 9.38 -12.34 13.74
CA THR A 98 8.22 -13.03 14.33
C THR A 98 8.62 -14.33 15.03
N GLN A 99 9.61 -15.06 14.51
CA GLN A 99 10.16 -16.27 15.13
C GLN A 99 10.92 -15.94 16.41
N ALA A 100 11.65 -14.83 16.44
CA ALA A 100 12.32 -14.33 17.64
C ALA A 100 11.36 -13.75 18.70
N ASN A 101 10.05 -13.70 18.41
CA ASN A 101 9.01 -13.19 19.30
C ASN A 101 9.23 -11.72 19.73
N VAL A 102 9.73 -10.88 18.81
CA VAL A 102 10.01 -9.45 19.06
C VAL A 102 9.01 -8.50 18.36
N THR A 103 7.91 -9.02 17.81
CA THR A 103 6.87 -8.22 17.13
C THR A 103 6.39 -7.03 17.98
N GLY A 104 6.07 -7.26 19.25
CA GLY A 104 5.60 -6.19 20.15
C GLY A 104 6.64 -5.08 20.35
N SER A 105 7.91 -5.43 20.49
CA SER A 105 9.01 -4.47 20.63
C SER A 105 9.21 -3.63 19.36
N ILE A 106 9.04 -4.24 18.19
CA ILE A 106 9.11 -3.52 16.90
C ILE A 106 7.96 -2.53 16.76
N VAL A 107 6.72 -2.97 17.05
CA VAL A 107 5.54 -2.10 17.00
C VAL A 107 5.68 -0.94 17.98
N ALA A 108 6.11 -1.20 19.21
CA ALA A 108 6.31 -0.16 20.23
C ALA A 108 7.25 0.95 19.74
N ARG A 109 8.37 0.61 19.09
CA ARG A 109 9.31 1.62 18.56
C ARG A 109 8.75 2.42 17.39
N LEU A 110 7.92 1.79 16.56
CA LEU A 110 7.22 2.51 15.49
C LEU A 110 6.22 3.51 16.10
N GLU A 111 5.49 3.10 17.14
CA GLU A 111 4.56 3.97 17.86
C GLU A 111 5.27 5.13 18.58
N GLU A 112 6.38 4.84 19.27
CA GLU A 112 7.23 5.84 19.94
C GLU A 112 7.81 6.87 18.95
N SER A 113 7.96 6.50 17.68
CA SER A 113 8.43 7.42 16.63
C SER A 113 7.36 8.41 16.15
N GLY A 114 6.10 8.24 16.59
CA GLY A 114 4.96 9.05 16.17
C GLY A 114 4.14 8.45 15.03
N LEU A 115 4.34 7.16 14.71
CA LEU A 115 3.50 6.43 13.75
C LEU A 115 2.37 5.71 14.46
N ARG A 116 1.20 5.62 13.82
CA ARG A 116 0.06 4.86 14.33
C ARG A 116 -0.20 3.65 13.45
N VAL A 117 -0.45 2.49 14.06
CA VAL A 117 -0.95 1.31 13.35
C VAL A 117 -2.44 1.48 13.07
N VAL A 118 -2.83 1.60 11.80
CA VAL A 118 -4.24 1.78 11.36
C VAL A 118 -4.84 0.54 10.72
N ALA A 119 -4.01 -0.45 10.40
CA ALA A 119 -4.42 -1.81 10.04
C ALA A 119 -3.25 -2.76 10.34
N GLN A 120 -3.54 -3.98 10.81
CA GLN A 120 -2.51 -5.00 11.06
C GLN A 120 -3.09 -6.40 10.98
N ARG A 121 -2.36 -7.34 10.36
CA ARG A 121 -2.69 -8.77 10.42
C ARG A 121 -1.45 -9.65 10.38
N ARG A 122 -1.55 -10.81 11.03
CA ARG A 122 -0.53 -11.87 10.98
C ARG A 122 -0.96 -12.89 9.93
N LEU A 123 -0.06 -13.24 9.01
CA LEU A 123 -0.32 -14.26 7.99
C LEU A 123 0.95 -15.03 7.63
N ARG A 124 0.80 -16.15 6.93
CA ARG A 124 1.91 -16.85 6.27
C ARG A 124 1.75 -16.66 4.77
N LEU A 125 2.76 -16.08 4.12
CA LEU A 125 2.72 -15.86 2.68
C LEU A 125 2.81 -17.20 1.94
N THR A 126 2.02 -17.33 0.88
CA THR A 126 2.29 -18.35 -0.15
C THR A 126 3.44 -17.88 -1.03
N ARG A 127 4.07 -18.82 -1.74
CA ARG A 127 5.10 -18.49 -2.74
C ARG A 127 4.60 -17.48 -3.77
N ALA A 128 3.41 -17.71 -4.33
CA ALA A 128 2.80 -16.81 -5.30
C ALA A 128 2.53 -15.40 -4.72
N ALA A 129 2.13 -15.31 -3.44
CA ALA A 129 1.93 -14.02 -2.78
C ALA A 129 3.27 -13.27 -2.56
N ALA A 130 4.32 -13.97 -2.16
CA ALA A 130 5.65 -13.36 -2.01
C ALA A 130 6.21 -12.88 -3.36
N GLU A 131 6.12 -13.71 -4.41
CA GLU A 131 6.56 -13.35 -5.76
C GLU A 131 5.78 -12.19 -6.34
N GLY A 132 4.45 -12.16 -6.15
CA GLY A 132 3.61 -11.05 -6.58
C GLY A 132 3.93 -9.75 -5.85
N PHE A 133 4.21 -9.81 -4.54
CA PHE A 133 4.61 -8.64 -3.77
C PHE A 133 5.99 -8.10 -4.18
N TYR A 134 6.97 -8.98 -4.41
CA TYR A 134 8.34 -8.59 -4.79
C TYR A 134 8.59 -8.57 -6.30
N ALA A 135 7.56 -8.46 -7.14
CA ALA A 135 7.68 -8.57 -8.59
C ALA A 135 8.67 -7.55 -9.21
N GLU A 136 8.81 -6.37 -8.63
CA GLU A 136 9.79 -5.35 -9.05
C GLU A 136 11.26 -5.83 -8.91
N HIS A 137 11.48 -6.89 -8.14
CA HIS A 137 12.78 -7.49 -7.95
C HIS A 137 12.96 -8.80 -8.74
N GLN A 138 12.02 -9.21 -9.60
CA GLN A 138 12.04 -10.52 -10.26
C GLN A 138 13.34 -10.83 -11.04
N GLU A 139 13.99 -9.81 -11.58
CA GLU A 139 15.24 -9.93 -12.36
C GLU A 139 16.50 -9.85 -11.48
N ARG A 140 16.34 -9.61 -10.18
CA ARG A 140 17.45 -9.49 -9.23
C ARG A 140 17.91 -10.88 -8.79
N PRO A 141 19.23 -11.09 -8.60
CA PRO A 141 19.78 -12.40 -8.24
C PRO A 141 19.29 -12.91 -6.88
N PHE A 142 18.85 -12.02 -5.98
CA PHE A 142 18.33 -12.36 -4.65
C PHE A 142 16.81 -12.60 -4.60
N PHE A 143 16.08 -12.46 -5.72
CA PHE A 143 14.62 -12.56 -5.72
C PHE A 143 14.10 -13.89 -5.18
N GLN A 144 14.71 -14.98 -5.63
CA GLN A 144 14.32 -16.33 -5.27
C GLN A 144 14.51 -16.58 -3.77
N SER A 145 15.69 -16.22 -3.23
CA SER A 145 16.00 -16.39 -1.81
C SER A 145 15.12 -15.49 -0.94
N LEU A 146 14.85 -14.25 -1.36
CA LEU A 146 13.95 -13.34 -0.67
C LEU A 146 12.54 -13.93 -0.55
N CYS A 147 12.00 -14.48 -1.63
CA CYS A 147 10.68 -15.11 -1.62
C CYS A 147 10.67 -16.42 -0.79
N ASP A 148 11.75 -17.20 -0.80
CA ASP A 148 11.88 -18.38 0.06
C ASP A 148 11.90 -18.00 1.54
N PHE A 149 12.66 -16.96 1.87
CA PHE A 149 12.72 -16.44 3.22
C PHE A 149 11.35 -15.92 3.69
N MET A 150 10.68 -15.10 2.88
CA MET A 150 9.40 -14.50 3.25
C MET A 150 8.25 -15.50 3.37
N THR A 151 8.41 -16.73 2.85
CA THR A 151 7.45 -17.84 2.98
C THR A 151 7.83 -18.88 4.05
N SER A 152 9.03 -18.76 4.62
CA SER A 152 9.56 -19.68 5.63
C SER A 152 8.76 -19.69 6.94
N GLY A 153 8.10 -18.58 7.28
CA GLY A 153 7.36 -18.41 8.53
C GLY A 153 6.27 -17.34 8.45
N PRO A 154 5.57 -17.09 9.57
CA PRO A 154 4.56 -16.04 9.63
C PRO A 154 5.20 -14.64 9.56
N VAL A 155 4.51 -13.72 8.92
CA VAL A 155 4.82 -12.28 8.93
C VAL A 155 3.71 -11.51 9.64
N VAL A 156 4.03 -10.30 10.10
CA VAL A 156 3.01 -9.32 10.51
C VAL A 156 3.07 -8.17 9.53
N VAL A 157 1.99 -7.99 8.78
CA VAL A 157 1.84 -6.89 7.83
C VAL A 157 1.00 -5.81 8.49
N GLN A 158 1.41 -4.55 8.36
CA GLN A 158 0.73 -3.42 8.98
C GLN A 158 0.75 -2.19 8.07
N VAL A 159 -0.29 -1.36 8.19
CA VAL A 159 -0.35 -0.01 7.62
C VAL A 159 -0.05 0.97 8.75
N LEU A 160 0.97 1.78 8.55
CA LEU A 160 1.36 2.85 9.47
C LEU A 160 0.89 4.18 8.92
N GLU A 161 0.41 5.05 9.79
CA GLU A 161 -0.09 6.39 9.48
C GLU A 161 0.62 7.44 10.34
N GLY A 162 0.97 8.58 9.77
CA GLY A 162 1.57 9.70 10.50
C GLY A 162 2.11 10.79 9.57
N GLU A 163 2.67 11.85 10.14
CA GLU A 163 3.43 12.83 9.36
C GLU A 163 4.68 12.15 8.76
N ASP A 164 4.93 12.36 7.47
CA ASP A 164 6.06 11.77 6.73
C ASP A 164 6.28 10.26 7.01
N ALA A 165 5.18 9.49 7.07
CA ALA A 165 5.20 8.12 7.54
C ALA A 165 6.21 7.21 6.83
N ILE A 166 6.41 7.39 5.52
CA ILE A 166 7.37 6.62 4.72
C ILE A 166 8.80 6.92 5.18
N MET A 167 9.16 8.20 5.25
CA MET A 167 10.48 8.63 5.70
C MET A 167 10.73 8.16 7.14
N ARG A 168 9.77 8.41 8.03
CA ARG A 168 9.89 8.10 9.46
C ARG A 168 10.02 6.61 9.72
N ASN A 169 9.21 5.78 9.05
CA ASN A 169 9.37 4.32 9.10
C ASN A 169 10.78 3.90 8.66
N ARG A 170 11.28 4.44 7.55
CA ARG A 170 12.65 4.14 7.06
C ARG A 170 13.75 4.56 8.03
N GLN A 171 13.60 5.71 8.70
CA GLN A 171 14.54 6.16 9.72
C GLN A 171 14.57 5.20 10.91
N VAL A 172 13.41 4.79 11.42
CA VAL A 172 13.29 3.86 12.55
C VAL A 172 13.82 2.46 12.18
N MET A 173 13.61 2.03 10.92
CA MET A 173 14.17 0.78 10.42
C MET A 173 15.70 0.78 10.40
N GLY A 174 16.33 1.87 9.95
CA GLY A 174 17.77 1.94 9.71
C GLY A 174 18.21 1.37 8.36
N ALA A 175 19.52 1.38 8.12
CA ALA A 175 20.13 0.88 6.88
C ALA A 175 19.75 -0.58 6.59
N THR A 176 19.63 -0.96 5.31
CA THR A 176 19.17 -2.30 4.90
C THR A 176 20.05 -3.43 5.43
N ASP A 177 21.36 -3.21 5.49
CA ASP A 177 22.30 -4.10 6.16
C ASP A 177 22.38 -3.75 7.67
N PRO A 178 22.03 -4.68 8.59
CA PRO A 178 22.22 -4.49 10.03
C PRO A 178 23.66 -4.12 10.45
N GLY A 179 24.66 -4.54 9.68
CA GLY A 179 26.07 -4.18 9.90
C GLY A 179 26.29 -2.67 9.83
N ASP A 180 25.64 -2.02 8.87
CA ASP A 180 25.75 -0.59 8.57
C ASP A 180 24.66 0.26 9.27
N ALA A 181 23.71 -0.38 9.95
CA ALA A 181 22.64 0.33 10.65
C ALA A 181 23.12 0.95 11.96
N ASP A 182 22.63 2.17 12.24
CA ASP A 182 22.96 2.92 13.45
C ASP A 182 22.37 2.27 14.73
N PRO A 183 23.04 2.40 15.89
CA PRO A 183 22.51 1.94 17.16
C PRO A 183 21.11 2.49 17.46
N GLY A 184 20.20 1.63 17.93
CA GLY A 184 18.82 1.98 18.25
C GLY A 184 17.83 1.84 17.09
N THR A 185 18.30 1.62 15.86
CA THR A 185 17.43 1.28 14.73
C THR A 185 16.96 -0.17 14.81
N LEU A 186 15.80 -0.47 14.23
CA LEU A 186 15.20 -1.82 14.27
C LEU A 186 16.10 -2.86 13.63
N ARG A 187 16.72 -2.54 12.48
CA ARG A 187 17.60 -3.47 11.77
C ARG A 187 18.87 -3.75 12.55
N LYS A 188 19.40 -2.75 13.28
CA LYS A 188 20.57 -2.96 14.13
C LYS A 188 20.29 -3.92 15.28
N ASP A 189 19.11 -3.79 15.89
CA ASP A 189 18.79 -4.50 17.12
C ASP A 189 18.15 -5.88 16.87
N PHE A 190 17.45 -6.05 15.75
CA PHE A 190 16.67 -7.27 15.47
C PHE A 190 17.09 -8.01 14.19
N GLY A 191 17.88 -7.37 13.31
CA GLY A 191 18.36 -7.99 12.08
C GLY A 191 19.66 -8.77 12.29
N SER A 192 19.83 -9.86 11.54
CA SER A 192 21.03 -10.69 11.54
C SER A 192 21.83 -10.66 10.23
N SER A 193 21.20 -10.28 9.13
CA SER A 193 21.81 -10.15 7.80
C SER A 193 20.97 -9.25 6.89
N ILE A 194 21.45 -8.96 5.67
CA ILE A 194 20.71 -8.18 4.67
C ILE A 194 19.33 -8.79 4.36
N GLU A 195 19.23 -10.12 4.25
CA GLU A 195 17.97 -10.81 3.96
C GLU A 195 17.07 -10.88 5.21
N GLN A 196 17.66 -11.30 6.33
CA GLN A 196 17.04 -11.39 7.65
C GLN A 196 17.27 -10.11 8.45
N ASN A 197 16.73 -9.00 7.95
CA ASN A 197 16.86 -7.69 8.55
C ASN A 197 15.60 -7.26 9.32
N ALA A 198 14.82 -8.22 9.85
CA ALA A 198 13.63 -8.04 10.70
C ALA A 198 12.41 -7.31 10.09
N ILE A 199 12.59 -6.30 9.24
CA ILE A 199 11.52 -5.39 8.82
C ILE A 199 11.68 -4.85 7.39
N HIS A 200 10.55 -4.84 6.67
CA HIS A 200 10.34 -4.15 5.39
C HIS A 200 9.51 -2.88 5.60
N GLY A 201 9.74 -1.88 4.75
CA GLY A 201 8.89 -0.70 4.65
C GLY A 201 8.98 -0.09 3.26
N SER A 202 7.88 0.46 2.77
CA SER A 202 7.82 1.09 1.45
C SER A 202 8.87 2.20 1.30
N ASP A 203 9.36 2.41 0.09
CA ASP A 203 10.44 3.37 -0.19
C ASP A 203 9.99 4.70 -0.79
N SER A 204 8.75 4.77 -1.26
CA SER A 204 8.18 5.92 -1.93
C SER A 204 6.66 5.92 -1.82
N PRO A 205 5.99 7.07 -2.02
CA PRO A 205 4.53 7.14 -2.03
C PRO A 205 3.89 6.18 -3.05
N ALA A 206 4.54 6.02 -4.21
CA ALA A 206 4.07 5.11 -5.24
C ALA A 206 4.15 3.65 -4.77
N SER A 207 5.26 3.23 -4.17
CA SER A 207 5.40 1.88 -3.61
C SER A 207 4.44 1.65 -2.45
N ALA A 208 4.29 2.61 -1.54
CA ALA A 208 3.33 2.53 -0.43
C ALA A 208 1.90 2.30 -0.91
N ALA A 209 1.44 3.05 -1.92
CA ALA A 209 0.12 2.86 -2.50
C ALA A 209 -0.08 1.46 -3.08
N ARG A 210 0.89 0.94 -3.85
CA ARG A 210 0.84 -0.43 -4.42
C ARG A 210 0.88 -1.52 -3.35
N GLU A 211 1.76 -1.35 -2.38
CA GLU A 211 2.03 -2.32 -1.32
C GLU A 211 0.87 -2.43 -0.32
N ILE A 212 0.22 -1.32 0.03
CA ILE A 212 -0.94 -1.32 0.94
C ILE A 212 -2.11 -2.10 0.33
N VAL A 213 -2.48 -1.79 -0.92
CA VAL A 213 -3.63 -2.45 -1.59
C VAL A 213 -3.37 -3.93 -1.87
N TYR A 214 -2.10 -4.36 -1.88
CA TYR A 214 -1.75 -5.77 -2.00
C TYR A 214 -2.24 -6.59 -0.80
N PHE A 215 -2.26 -5.99 0.40
CA PHE A 215 -2.59 -6.70 1.64
C PHE A 215 -3.88 -6.25 2.32
N PHE A 216 -4.36 -5.04 2.05
CA PHE A 216 -5.48 -4.45 2.74
C PHE A 216 -6.44 -3.80 1.74
N SER A 217 -7.72 -4.13 1.89
CA SER A 217 -8.80 -3.36 1.29
C SER A 217 -8.99 -2.04 2.04
N ALA A 218 -9.72 -1.10 1.43
CA ALA A 218 -10.10 0.14 2.12
C ALA A 218 -10.92 -0.12 3.40
N LEU A 219 -11.63 -1.25 3.49
CA LEU A 219 -12.41 -1.63 4.67
C LEU A 219 -11.55 -2.10 5.84
N ASP A 220 -10.32 -2.55 5.57
CA ASP A 220 -9.41 -3.01 6.62
C ASP A 220 -8.72 -1.84 7.35
N ILE A 221 -8.71 -0.65 6.74
CA ILE A 221 -8.02 0.54 7.24
C ILE A 221 -9.02 1.40 8.03
N VAL A 222 -9.03 1.25 9.35
CA VAL A 222 -10.07 1.80 10.24
C VAL A 222 -9.53 2.87 11.21
N GLY A 223 -8.56 3.66 10.74
CA GLY A 223 -7.88 4.73 11.47
C GLY A 223 -8.81 5.84 11.96
#